data_AF-A0A1Z2KYW8-F1
#
_entry.id   AF-A0A1Z2KYW8-F1
#
_cell.length_a   1.000
_cell.length_b   1.000
_cell.length_c   1.000
_cell.angle_alpha   90.00
_cell.angle_beta   90.00
_cell.angle_gamma   90.00
#
_symmetry.space_group_name_H-M   'P 1'
#
loop_
_entity.id
_entity.type
_entity.pdbx_description
1 polymer ?
#
loop_
_entity_poly.entity_id
_entity_poly.type
_entity_poly.pdbx_seq_one_letter_code
_entity_poly.pdbx_strand_id
1 'polypeptide(L)'
;MATTDLTGRAYGLAESLLSDPLPRRWSHSLGVAERARSLRAILGEDAALMEAAAVLHDIGYSPSIASTGFHPLDGARFLRDQEGMDERVVRLVAHHSCALLEAEERGLREELESEFELERPALVDAMLFSDMRTTPDGEPTTSEARVAEIVDRYGPDTIVGRFIQRAAPEIHAAVRRVEERLYVAQEVSQPI
;
A
#
# COMPACT_ATOMS: atom_id res chain seq x y z
N MET A 1 3.12 -1.86 -24.43
CA MET A 1 2.29 -3.09 -24.34
C MET A 1 2.53 -3.86 -23.04
N ALA A 2 3.75 -3.88 -22.47
CA ALA A 2 4.04 -4.58 -21.20
C ALA A 2 3.41 -3.94 -19.94
N THR A 3 3.13 -2.63 -19.91
CA THR A 3 2.60 -1.94 -18.72
C THR A 3 1.11 -2.17 -18.49
N THR A 4 0.32 -2.31 -19.55
CA THR A 4 -1.13 -2.64 -19.47
C THR A 4 -1.35 -4.08 -19.01
N ASP A 5 -0.38 -4.96 -19.27
CA ASP A 5 -0.40 -6.35 -18.82
C ASP A 5 -0.22 -6.45 -17.30
N LEU A 6 0.74 -5.71 -16.73
CA LEU A 6 1.00 -5.71 -15.29
C LEU A 6 -0.23 -5.27 -14.47
N THR A 7 -0.84 -4.13 -14.81
CA THR A 7 -2.01 -3.64 -14.06
C THR A 7 -3.20 -4.56 -14.26
N GLY A 8 -3.51 -4.99 -15.49
CA GLY A 8 -4.62 -5.92 -15.74
C GLY A 8 -4.49 -7.22 -14.95
N ARG A 9 -3.28 -7.80 -14.91
CA ARG A 9 -2.96 -8.97 -14.11
C ARG A 9 -3.13 -8.72 -12.61
N ALA A 10 -2.65 -7.59 -12.10
CA ALA A 10 -2.78 -7.21 -10.70
C ALA A 10 -4.25 -7.06 -10.27
N TYR A 11 -5.07 -6.41 -11.10
CA TYR A 11 -6.51 -6.25 -10.86
C TYR A 11 -7.23 -7.61 -10.83
N GLY A 12 -7.00 -8.46 -11.84
CA GLY A 12 -7.65 -9.78 -11.90
C GLY A 12 -7.26 -10.68 -10.72
N LEU A 13 -6.00 -10.63 -10.29
CA LEU A 13 -5.52 -11.36 -9.13
C LEU A 13 -6.16 -10.84 -7.83
N ALA A 14 -6.10 -9.53 -7.58
CA ALA A 14 -6.68 -8.92 -6.39
C ALA A 14 -8.19 -9.17 -6.29
N GLU A 15 -8.91 -9.04 -7.40
CA GLU A 15 -10.35 -9.34 -7.48
C GLU A 15 -10.61 -10.80 -7.11
N SER A 16 -9.88 -11.76 -7.69
CA SER A 16 -10.05 -13.19 -7.40
C SER A 16 -9.80 -13.56 -5.92
N LEU A 17 -8.96 -12.81 -5.22
CA LEU A 17 -8.57 -13.07 -3.83
C LEU A 17 -9.41 -12.31 -2.80
N LEU A 18 -10.02 -11.17 -3.18
CA LEU A 18 -10.63 -10.24 -2.24
C LEU A 18 -12.13 -10.02 -2.45
N SER A 19 -12.62 -10.03 -3.69
CA SER A 19 -14.00 -9.57 -4.01
C SER A 19 -15.08 -10.34 -3.25
N ASP A 20 -15.03 -11.67 -3.29
CA ASP A 20 -15.98 -12.55 -2.60
C ASP A 20 -15.70 -12.69 -1.08
N PRO A 21 -14.48 -13.05 -0.62
CA PRO A 21 -14.26 -13.29 0.81
C PRO A 21 -14.14 -12.01 1.65
N LEU A 22 -13.75 -10.88 1.05
CA LEU A 22 -13.41 -9.63 1.73
C LEU A 22 -13.88 -8.40 0.92
N PRO A 23 -15.18 -8.27 0.59
CA PRO A 23 -15.70 -7.25 -0.35
C PRO A 23 -15.37 -5.81 0.06
N ARG A 24 -15.35 -5.53 1.36
CA ARG A 24 -14.95 -4.21 1.88
C ARG A 24 -13.46 -3.93 1.60
N ARG A 25 -12.59 -4.92 1.78
CA ARG A 25 -11.15 -4.79 1.48
C ARG A 25 -10.88 -4.68 -0.02
N TRP A 26 -11.70 -5.35 -0.83
CA TRP A 26 -11.67 -5.15 -2.27
C TRP A 26 -11.98 -3.69 -2.63
N SER A 27 -13.04 -3.12 -2.05
CA SER A 27 -13.41 -1.71 -2.25
C SER A 27 -12.28 -0.76 -1.81
N HIS A 28 -11.67 -1.03 -0.66
CA HIS A 28 -10.47 -0.31 -0.21
C HIS A 28 -9.34 -0.37 -1.24
N SER A 29 -8.97 -1.57 -1.70
CA SER A 29 -7.87 -1.79 -2.66
C SER A 29 -8.10 -1.04 -3.98
N LEU A 30 -9.34 -0.99 -4.46
CA LEU A 30 -9.72 -0.18 -5.62
C LEU A 30 -9.49 1.31 -5.40
N GLY A 31 -9.90 1.83 -4.24
CA GLY A 31 -9.68 3.24 -3.86
C GLY A 31 -8.21 3.60 -3.73
N VAL A 32 -7.39 2.69 -3.16
CA VAL A 32 -5.94 2.88 -3.05
C VAL A 32 -5.29 2.91 -4.43
N ALA A 33 -5.72 2.05 -5.34
CA ALA A 33 -5.24 2.05 -6.73
C ALA A 33 -5.68 3.30 -7.50
N GLU A 34 -6.89 3.82 -7.27
CA GLU A 34 -7.32 5.11 -7.82
C GLU A 34 -6.48 6.26 -7.28
N ARG A 35 -6.13 6.25 -5.99
CA ARG A 35 -5.22 7.23 -5.43
C ARG A 35 -3.82 7.14 -6.01
N ALA A 36 -3.29 5.93 -6.21
CA ALA A 36 -2.01 5.72 -6.88
C ALA A 36 -2.03 6.27 -8.32
N ARG A 37 -3.12 6.10 -9.06
CA ARG A 37 -3.29 6.68 -10.41
C ARG A 37 -3.17 8.19 -10.43
N SER A 38 -3.68 8.89 -9.41
CA SER A 38 -3.61 10.36 -9.36
C SER A 38 -2.18 10.89 -9.21
N LEU A 39 -1.24 10.04 -8.78
CA LEU A 39 0.19 10.37 -8.65
C LEU A 39 0.98 10.26 -9.96
N ARG A 40 0.34 9.91 -11.09
CA ARG A 40 1.02 9.69 -12.38
C ARG A 40 2.00 10.80 -12.76
N ALA A 41 1.65 12.07 -12.50
CA ALA A 41 2.48 13.23 -12.85
C ALA A 41 3.86 13.24 -12.13
N ILE A 42 3.95 12.67 -10.93
CA ILE A 42 5.20 12.66 -10.13
C ILE A 42 5.90 11.29 -10.15
N LEU A 43 5.25 10.27 -10.71
CA LEU A 43 5.76 8.89 -10.79
C LEU A 43 6.31 8.55 -12.19
N GLY A 44 5.86 9.23 -13.24
CA GLY A 44 6.33 8.99 -14.60
C GLY A 44 6.15 7.53 -15.02
N GLU A 45 7.25 6.85 -15.37
CA GLU A 45 7.25 5.45 -15.81
C GLU A 45 6.85 4.46 -14.70
N ASP A 46 7.02 4.83 -13.43
CA ASP A 46 6.65 3.98 -12.28
C ASP A 46 5.15 4.00 -11.98
N ALA A 47 4.33 4.80 -12.69
CA ALA A 47 2.91 4.96 -12.37
C ALA A 47 2.11 3.63 -12.46
N ALA A 48 2.37 2.80 -13.48
CA ALA A 48 1.69 1.51 -13.65
C ALA A 48 2.12 0.50 -12.57
N LEU A 49 3.40 0.53 -12.18
CA LEU A 49 3.94 -0.30 -11.11
C LEU A 49 3.33 0.07 -9.76
N MET A 50 3.17 1.36 -9.47
CA MET A 50 2.52 1.84 -8.25
C MET A 50 1.04 1.46 -8.21
N GLU A 51 0.32 1.58 -9.32
CA GLU A 51 -1.09 1.17 -9.41
C GLU A 51 -1.25 -0.34 -9.18
N ALA A 52 -0.37 -1.16 -9.75
CA ALA A 52 -0.36 -2.60 -9.52
C ALA A 52 -0.08 -2.96 -8.05
N ALA A 53 0.94 -2.35 -7.43
CA ALA A 53 1.22 -2.56 -6.01
C ALA A 53 0.06 -2.10 -5.12
N ALA A 54 -0.56 -0.96 -5.45
CA ALA A 54 -1.68 -0.39 -4.73
C ALA A 54 -2.91 -1.31 -4.69
N VAL A 55 -3.29 -1.92 -5.82
CA VAL A 55 -4.43 -2.85 -5.83
C VAL A 55 -4.11 -4.19 -5.16
N LEU A 56 -2.82 -4.57 -5.10
CA LEU A 56 -2.37 -5.84 -4.52
C LEU A 56 -1.97 -5.77 -3.04
N HIS A 57 -1.78 -4.59 -2.46
CA HIS A 57 -1.13 -4.45 -1.13
C HIS A 57 -1.78 -5.26 -0.01
N ASP A 58 -3.09 -5.43 -0.10
CA ASP A 58 -3.91 -6.01 0.95
C ASP A 58 -4.33 -7.47 0.67
N ILE A 59 -3.81 -8.09 -0.40
CA ILE A 59 -4.19 -9.47 -0.77
C ILE A 59 -3.80 -10.49 0.30
N GLY A 60 -2.77 -10.21 1.10
CA GLY A 60 -2.30 -11.09 2.19
C GLY A 60 -3.34 -11.34 3.27
N TYR A 61 -4.44 -10.58 3.30
CA TYR A 61 -5.59 -10.86 4.15
C TYR A 61 -6.48 -12.00 3.63
N SER A 62 -6.37 -12.37 2.35
CA SER A 62 -7.22 -13.39 1.76
C SER A 62 -7.05 -14.72 2.52
N PRO A 63 -8.14 -15.38 2.94
CA PRO A 63 -8.06 -16.63 3.70
C PRO A 63 -7.33 -17.76 2.96
N SER A 64 -7.24 -17.70 1.64
CA SER A 64 -6.54 -18.70 0.82
C SER A 64 -5.02 -18.56 0.85
N ILE A 65 -4.48 -17.40 1.25
CA ILE A 65 -3.03 -17.13 1.23
C ILE A 65 -2.46 -16.69 2.58
N ALA A 66 -3.30 -16.21 3.51
CA ALA A 66 -2.88 -15.83 4.85
C ALA A 66 -2.21 -17.01 5.57
N SER A 67 -1.01 -16.78 6.10
CA SER A 67 -0.16 -17.85 6.66
C SER A 67 0.45 -17.48 8.02
N THR A 68 0.93 -16.25 8.16
CA THR A 68 1.50 -15.71 9.40
C THR A 68 0.52 -14.84 10.16
N GLY A 69 -0.56 -14.39 9.48
CA GLY A 69 -1.49 -13.39 10.01
C GLY A 69 -0.95 -11.95 9.92
N PHE A 70 0.13 -11.75 9.16
CA PHE A 70 0.72 -10.46 8.82
C PHE A 70 0.66 -10.27 7.30
N HIS A 71 -0.36 -9.54 6.84
CA HIS A 71 -0.70 -9.47 5.43
C HIS A 71 0.38 -8.88 4.49
N PRO A 72 1.28 -7.96 4.89
CA PRO A 72 2.32 -7.50 3.98
C PRO A 72 3.30 -8.64 3.63
N LEU A 73 3.69 -9.43 4.63
CA LEU A 73 4.59 -10.57 4.46
C LEU A 73 3.92 -11.71 3.69
N ASP A 74 2.70 -12.07 4.08
CA ASP A 74 1.93 -13.15 3.43
C ASP A 74 1.66 -12.83 1.95
N GLY A 75 1.22 -11.60 1.66
CA GLY A 75 0.97 -11.13 0.30
C GLY A 75 2.24 -11.09 -0.55
N ALA A 76 3.35 -10.55 -0.01
CA ALA A 76 4.61 -10.47 -0.73
C ALA A 76 5.18 -11.85 -1.08
N ARG A 77 5.16 -12.80 -0.14
CA ARG A 77 5.58 -14.19 -0.39
C ARG A 77 4.74 -14.86 -1.45
N PHE A 78 3.41 -14.73 -1.37
CA PHE A 78 2.51 -15.27 -2.38
C PHE A 78 2.80 -14.70 -3.78
N LEU A 79 2.98 -13.39 -3.89
CA LEU A 79 3.31 -12.72 -5.15
C LEU A 79 4.65 -13.16 -5.74
N ARG A 80 5.66 -13.36 -4.89
CA ARG A 80 6.98 -13.84 -5.29
C ARG A 80 6.94 -15.29 -5.75
N ASP A 81 6.37 -16.16 -4.91
CA ASP A 81 6.60 -17.61 -5.00
C ASP A 81 5.57 -18.32 -5.89
N GLN A 82 4.32 -17.84 -5.94
CA GLN A 82 3.25 -18.49 -6.69
C GLN A 82 2.90 -17.74 -7.97
N GLU A 83 2.96 -16.42 -7.93
CA GLU A 83 2.61 -15.59 -9.07
C GLU A 83 3.84 -15.23 -9.90
N GLY A 84 5.03 -15.06 -9.32
CA GLY A 84 6.17 -14.50 -10.06
C GLY A 84 5.84 -13.08 -10.54
N MET A 85 5.28 -12.26 -9.65
CA MET A 85 5.01 -10.85 -9.90
C MET A 85 6.32 -10.05 -9.98
N ASP A 86 6.29 -8.88 -10.64
CA ASP A 86 7.43 -7.96 -10.67
C ASP A 86 7.99 -7.70 -9.26
N GLU A 87 9.30 -7.88 -9.10
CA GLU A 87 9.96 -7.82 -7.79
C GLU A 87 9.74 -6.48 -7.08
N ARG A 88 9.64 -5.39 -7.83
CA ARG A 88 9.43 -4.05 -7.26
C ARG A 88 8.00 -3.89 -6.73
N VAL A 89 7.02 -4.52 -7.39
CA VAL A 89 5.65 -4.63 -6.86
C VAL A 89 5.67 -5.44 -5.55
N VAL A 90 6.36 -6.58 -5.53
CA VAL A 90 6.49 -7.42 -4.33
C VAL A 90 7.10 -6.64 -3.17
N ARG A 91 8.18 -5.89 -3.39
CA ARG A 91 8.84 -5.06 -2.36
C ARG A 91 7.90 -3.97 -1.83
N LEU A 92 7.12 -3.32 -2.69
CA LEU A 92 6.12 -2.33 -2.25
C LEU A 92 5.00 -2.97 -1.43
N VAL A 93 4.53 -4.15 -1.81
CA VAL A 93 3.54 -4.92 -1.03
C VAL A 93 4.12 -5.38 0.30
N ALA A 94 5.38 -5.82 0.36
CA ALA A 94 6.03 -6.25 1.60
C ALA A 94 6.15 -5.10 2.63
N HIS A 95 6.41 -3.89 2.16
CA HIS A 95 6.77 -2.74 3.00
C HIS A 95 5.71 -1.64 3.09
N HIS A 96 4.50 -1.89 2.57
CA HIS A 96 3.45 -0.87 2.58
C HIS A 96 3.08 -0.44 4.01
N SER A 97 2.61 0.79 4.14
CA SER A 97 1.99 1.30 5.38
C SER A 97 2.88 1.19 6.63
N CYS A 98 4.19 1.38 6.46
CA CYS A 98 5.19 1.25 7.52
C CYS A 98 5.22 -0.17 8.14
N ALA A 99 5.02 -1.20 7.32
CA ALA A 99 4.97 -2.62 7.71
C ALA A 99 6.09 -3.05 8.68
N LEU A 100 7.30 -2.50 8.57
CA LEU A 100 8.42 -2.80 9.49
C LEU A 100 8.09 -2.53 10.97
N LEU A 101 7.30 -1.50 11.25
CA LEU A 101 6.88 -1.17 12.62
C LEU A 101 5.85 -2.18 13.14
N GLU A 102 4.92 -2.63 12.29
CA GLU A 102 3.97 -3.68 12.66
C GLU A 102 4.66 -5.04 12.78
N ALA A 103 5.60 -5.35 11.88
CA ALA A 103 6.41 -6.56 11.93
C ALA A 103 7.20 -6.65 13.24
N GLU A 104 7.71 -5.52 13.76
CA GLU A 104 8.36 -5.46 15.07
C GLU A 104 7.40 -5.84 16.21
N GLU A 105 6.18 -5.29 16.23
CA GLU A 105 5.14 -5.63 17.23
C GLU A 105 4.73 -7.11 17.17
N ARG A 106 4.94 -7.76 16.01
CA ARG A 106 4.62 -9.16 15.76
C ARG A 106 5.81 -10.12 15.94
N GLY A 107 7.03 -9.59 16.11
CA GLY A 107 8.25 -10.40 16.14
C GLY A 107 8.69 -10.95 14.77
N LEU A 108 8.22 -10.36 13.68
CA LEU A 108 8.48 -10.76 12.29
C LEU A 108 9.38 -9.79 11.51
N ARG A 109 10.00 -8.82 12.20
CA ARG A 109 10.81 -7.78 11.54
C ARG A 109 12.01 -8.34 10.77
N GLU A 110 12.79 -9.21 11.41
CA GLU A 110 13.98 -9.83 10.78
C GLU A 110 13.60 -10.68 9.56
N GLU A 111 12.48 -11.39 9.64
CA GLU A 111 11.94 -12.19 8.55
C GLU A 111 11.54 -11.31 7.36
N LEU A 112 10.83 -10.20 7.60
CA LEU A 112 10.47 -9.24 6.55
C LEU A 112 11.71 -8.58 5.92
N GLU A 113 12.65 -8.08 6.73
CA GLU A 113 13.85 -7.36 6.27
C GLU A 113 14.83 -8.27 5.51
N SER A 114 14.93 -9.55 5.89
CA SER A 114 15.83 -10.50 5.23
C SER A 114 15.31 -11.01 3.89
N GLU A 115 13.99 -10.99 3.68
CA GLU A 115 13.37 -11.49 2.45
C GLU A 115 13.09 -10.42 1.40
N PHE A 116 12.84 -9.18 1.83
CA PHE A 116 12.40 -8.12 0.92
C PHE A 116 13.17 -6.83 1.18
N GLU A 117 13.88 -6.36 0.16
CA GLU A 117 14.53 -5.05 0.20
C GLU A 117 13.49 -3.92 0.18
N LEU A 118 13.81 -2.81 0.87
CA LEU A 118 13.04 -1.58 0.75
C LEU A 118 13.17 -0.98 -0.64
N GLU A 119 12.06 -0.49 -1.17
CA GLU A 119 12.05 0.29 -2.40
C GLU A 119 12.51 1.73 -2.18
N ARG A 120 12.77 2.44 -3.29
CA ARG A 120 13.16 3.85 -3.28
C ARG A 120 12.19 4.68 -2.42
N PRO A 121 12.69 5.59 -1.56
CA PRO A 121 11.84 6.35 -0.63
C PRO A 121 10.66 7.07 -1.30
N ALA A 122 10.87 7.60 -2.51
CA ALA A 122 9.84 8.28 -3.29
C ALA A 122 8.63 7.40 -3.68
N LEU A 123 8.83 6.07 -3.79
CA LEU A 123 7.76 5.10 -4.07
C LEU A 123 7.13 4.58 -2.78
N VAL A 124 7.92 4.39 -1.73
CA VAL A 124 7.40 4.07 -0.39
C VAL A 124 6.44 5.17 0.06
N ASP A 125 6.82 6.44 -0.09
CA ASP A 125 5.98 7.60 0.20
C ASP A 125 4.68 7.59 -0.62
N ALA A 126 4.76 7.24 -1.91
CA ALA A 126 3.60 7.21 -2.80
C ALA A 126 2.62 6.08 -2.42
N MET A 127 3.13 4.91 -2.05
CA MET A 127 2.33 3.79 -1.55
C MET A 127 1.66 4.16 -0.21
N LEU A 128 2.44 4.73 0.71
CA LEU A 128 1.97 5.18 2.03
C LEU A 128 0.89 6.27 1.90
N PHE A 129 1.11 7.26 1.02
CA PHE A 129 0.12 8.28 0.69
C PHE A 129 -1.16 7.67 0.12
N SER A 130 -1.05 6.66 -0.74
CA SER A 130 -2.19 6.07 -1.42
C SER A 130 -3.10 5.30 -0.46
N ASP A 131 -2.52 4.48 0.42
CA ASP A 131 -3.28 3.73 1.43
C ASP A 131 -3.83 4.67 2.51
N MET A 132 -2.95 5.48 3.12
CA MET A 132 -3.33 6.30 4.27
C MET A 132 -4.23 7.50 3.95
N ARG A 133 -4.61 7.69 2.68
CA ARG A 133 -5.62 8.67 2.22
C ARG A 133 -6.88 8.02 1.66
N THR A 134 -7.09 6.74 1.94
CA THR A 134 -8.25 5.94 1.47
C THR A 134 -8.93 5.23 2.64
N THR A 135 -10.25 5.34 2.75
CA THR A 135 -11.05 4.69 3.79
C THR A 135 -11.20 3.18 3.53
N PRO A 136 -11.72 2.38 4.49
CA PRO A 136 -11.99 0.97 4.23
C PRO A 136 -13.01 0.72 3.10
N ASP A 137 -13.79 1.73 2.73
CA ASP A 137 -14.82 1.62 1.71
C ASP A 137 -14.33 2.16 0.36
N GLY A 138 -13.05 2.54 0.26
CA GLY A 138 -12.41 3.03 -0.97
C GLY A 138 -12.49 4.55 -1.17
N GLU A 139 -13.11 5.27 -0.23
CA GLU A 139 -13.34 6.70 -0.37
C GLU A 139 -12.13 7.55 0.03
N PRO A 140 -11.96 8.77 -0.55
CA PRO A 140 -10.95 9.72 -0.11
C PRO A 140 -11.08 10.13 1.36
N THR A 141 -9.97 10.20 2.08
CA THR A 141 -9.88 10.78 3.43
C THR A 141 -8.56 11.52 3.65
N THR A 142 -8.35 12.11 4.83
CA THR A 142 -7.04 12.66 5.27
C THR A 142 -6.26 11.61 6.06
N SER A 143 -4.95 11.80 6.17
CA SER A 143 -4.09 10.87 6.91
C SER A 143 -4.37 10.85 8.40
N GLU A 144 -4.73 12.00 8.95
CA GLU A 144 -5.11 12.22 10.33
C GLU A 144 -6.42 11.50 10.65
N ALA A 145 -7.43 11.68 9.79
CA ALA A 145 -8.71 10.98 9.94
C ALA A 145 -8.54 9.47 9.77
N ARG A 146 -7.69 9.02 8.84
CA ARG A 146 -7.41 7.60 8.62
C ARG A 146 -6.71 6.95 9.82
N VAL A 147 -5.67 7.59 10.37
CA VAL A 147 -4.98 7.10 11.58
C VAL A 147 -5.96 7.04 12.76
N ALA A 148 -6.72 8.11 13.00
CA ALA A 148 -7.70 8.15 14.09
C ALA A 148 -8.76 7.04 13.95
N GLU A 149 -9.27 6.81 12.74
CA GLU A 149 -10.24 5.77 12.45
C GLU A 149 -9.67 4.36 12.65
N ILE A 150 -8.41 4.10 12.28
CA ILE A 150 -7.75 2.81 12.56
C ILE A 150 -7.64 2.59 14.06
N VAL A 151 -7.24 3.61 14.84
CA VAL A 151 -7.13 3.49 16.30
C VAL A 151 -8.51 3.22 16.94
N ASP A 152 -9.56 3.92 16.50
CA ASP A 152 -10.94 3.71 16.98
C ASP A 152 -11.44 2.29 16.67
N ARG A 153 -11.20 1.82 15.45
CA ARG A 153 -11.69 0.52 14.98
C ARG A 153 -11.04 -0.67 15.68
N TYR A 154 -9.72 -0.63 15.89
CA TYR A 154 -8.96 -1.75 16.47
C TYR A 154 -8.73 -1.61 17.97
N GLY A 155 -8.78 -0.39 18.51
CA GLY A 155 -8.41 -0.09 19.88
C GLY A 155 -6.90 0.18 20.05
N PRO A 156 -6.51 1.12 20.91
CA PRO A 156 -5.14 1.65 20.99
C PRO A 156 -4.11 0.63 21.48
N ASP A 157 -4.53 -0.37 22.25
CA ASP A 157 -3.64 -1.36 22.88
C ASP A 157 -3.44 -2.62 22.04
N THR A 158 -4.10 -2.74 20.88
CA THR A 158 -3.86 -3.84 19.95
C THR A 158 -2.55 -3.68 19.19
N ILE A 159 -2.05 -4.74 18.55
CA ILE A 159 -0.87 -4.66 17.67
C ILE A 159 -1.06 -3.54 16.63
N VAL A 160 -2.21 -3.54 15.95
CA VAL A 160 -2.54 -2.52 14.94
C VAL A 160 -2.60 -1.13 15.56
N GLY A 161 -3.27 -0.99 16.71
CA GLY A 161 -3.38 0.29 17.43
C GLY A 161 -2.03 0.86 17.88
N ARG A 162 -1.14 0.04 18.44
CA ARG A 162 0.19 0.50 18.88
C ARG A 162 1.08 0.88 17.70
N PHE A 163 1.13 0.04 16.65
CA PHE A 163 1.95 0.32 15.48
C PHE A 163 1.47 1.59 14.76
N ILE A 164 0.17 1.76 14.52
CA ILE A 164 -0.31 2.90 13.72
C ILE A 164 -0.06 4.22 14.43
N GLN A 165 -0.16 4.25 15.76
CA GLN A 165 0.18 5.43 16.56
C GLN A 165 1.68 5.75 16.50
N ARG A 166 2.55 4.72 16.52
CA ARG A 166 4.00 4.88 16.31
C ARG A 166 4.33 5.37 14.88
N ALA A 167 3.58 4.90 13.89
CA ALA A 167 3.79 5.24 12.48
C ALA A 167 3.23 6.62 12.09
N ALA A 168 2.27 7.17 12.86
CA ALA A 168 1.55 8.39 12.52
C ALA A 168 2.45 9.57 12.11
N PRO A 169 3.55 9.91 12.82
CA PRO A 169 4.41 11.02 12.40
C PRO A 169 5.00 10.83 11.00
N GLU A 170 5.41 9.61 10.66
CA GLU A 170 5.98 9.28 9.34
C GLU A 170 4.90 9.27 8.26
N ILE A 171 3.72 8.73 8.56
CA ILE A 171 2.55 8.76 7.67
C ILE A 171 2.22 10.19 7.25
N HIS A 172 2.10 11.11 8.22
CA HIS A 172 1.81 12.51 7.93
C HIS A 172 2.96 13.19 7.17
N ALA A 173 4.22 12.83 7.47
CA ALA A 173 5.38 13.39 6.78
C ALA A 173 5.46 12.95 5.32
N ALA A 174 5.26 11.66 5.03
CA ALA A 174 5.21 11.13 3.67
C ALA A 174 4.09 11.77 2.86
N VAL A 175 2.91 11.96 3.48
CA VAL A 175 1.78 12.61 2.81
C VAL A 175 2.14 14.03 2.38
N ARG A 176 2.76 14.83 3.27
CA ARG A 176 3.22 16.18 2.93
C ARG A 176 4.26 16.17 1.81
N ARG A 177 5.24 15.26 1.84
CA ARG A 177 6.26 15.13 0.78
C ARG A 177 5.64 14.82 -0.59
N VAL A 178 4.60 13.99 -0.63
CA VAL A 178 3.87 13.68 -1.88
C VAL A 178 3.05 14.88 -2.35
N GLU A 179 2.34 15.57 -1.45
CA GLU A 179 1.58 16.78 -1.77
C GLU A 179 2.48 17.91 -2.31
N GLU A 180 3.66 18.12 -1.71
CA GLU A 180 4.66 19.07 -2.19
C GLU A 180 5.15 18.73 -3.61
N ARG A 181 5.45 17.45 -3.88
CA ARG A 181 5.86 17.01 -5.23
C ARG A 181 4.76 17.23 -6.26
N LEU A 182 3.50 16.96 -5.90
CA LEU A 182 2.35 17.20 -6.79
C LEU A 182 2.19 18.69 -7.09
N TYR A 183 2.31 19.54 -6.08
CA TYR A 183 2.25 20.99 -6.23
C TYR A 183 3.33 21.49 -7.20
N VAL A 184 4.59 21.06 -7.01
CA VAL A 184 5.70 21.42 -7.91
C VAL A 184 5.46 20.93 -9.34
N ALA A 185 4.97 19.70 -9.52
CA ALA A 185 4.69 19.17 -10.85
C ALA A 185 3.55 19.93 -11.57
N GLN A 186 2.57 20.44 -10.82
CA GLN A 186 1.48 21.26 -11.35
C GLN A 186 1.99 22.64 -11.79
N GLU A 187 2.83 23.29 -10.99
CA GLU A 187 3.45 24.59 -11.32
C GLU A 187 4.32 24.49 -12.59
N VAL A 188 5.11 23.42 -12.74
CA VAL A 188 5.91 23.16 -13.95
C VAL A 188 5.05 22.91 -15.20
N SER A 189 3.82 22.41 -15.02
CA SER A 189 2.91 22.07 -16.13
C SER A 189 2.02 23.24 -16.58
N GLN A 190 2.00 24.37 -15.87
CA GLN A 190 1.27 25.57 -16.29
C GLN A 190 2.14 26.42 -17.23
N PRO A 191 1.68 26.79 -18.44
CA PRO A 191 2.42 27.68 -19.31
C PRO A 191 2.46 29.11 -18.72
N ILE A 192 3.64 29.75 -18.78
CA ILE A 192 3.84 31.18 -18.53
C ILE A 192 2.98 32.02 -19.48
#